data_AF-A0A959TH80-F1
#
_entry.id   AF-A0A959TH80-F1
#
_cell.length_a   1.000
_cell.length_b   1.000
_cell.length_c   1.000
_cell.angle_alpha   90.00
_cell.angle_beta   90.00
_cell.angle_gamma   90.00
#
_symmetry.space_group_name_H-M   'P 1'
#
loop_
_entity.id
_entity.type
_entity.pdbx_description
1 polymer ?
#
loop_
_entity_poly.entity_id
_entity_poly.type
_entity_poly.pdbx_seq_one_letter_code
_entity_poly.pdbx_strand_id
1 'polypeptide(L)'
;VDPENARIPYDKALLYAELDRMDDALAAFTEADRLKLESDRLYVNLSALHQQQGNSEAAVQALSRGLERFPRSLDLLAEIAALLAREGRPREARTYLQRLRDLAPQDPRVSGLEDFVRRVEG
;
A
#
# COMPACT_ATOMS: atom_id res chain seq x y z
N VAL A 1 12.00 21.35 -6.22
CA VAL A 1 10.57 20.97 -6.34
C VAL A 1 9.98 21.22 -4.97
N ASP A 2 8.96 22.06 -4.88
CA ASP A 2 8.33 22.42 -3.61
C ASP A 2 7.47 21.25 -3.11
N PRO A 3 7.77 20.66 -1.93
CA PRO A 3 6.97 19.57 -1.37
C PRO A 3 5.51 19.94 -1.10
N GLU A 4 5.19 21.22 -0.87
CA GLU A 4 3.79 21.67 -0.73
C GLU A 4 2.99 21.46 -2.02
N ASN A 5 3.64 21.60 -3.18
CA ASN A 5 2.99 21.37 -4.47
C ASN A 5 2.62 19.89 -4.70
N ALA A 6 3.31 18.96 -4.04
CA ALA A 6 3.00 17.53 -4.15
C ALA A 6 1.75 17.12 -3.35
N ARG A 7 1.33 17.93 -2.37
CA ARG A 7 0.13 17.69 -1.56
C ARG A 7 -1.15 18.00 -2.32
N ILE A 8 -1.16 19.06 -3.13
CA ILE A 8 -2.33 19.46 -3.93
C ILE A 8 -2.87 18.32 -4.83
N PRO A 9 -2.04 17.67 -5.67
CA PRO A 9 -2.53 16.55 -6.49
C PRO A 9 -2.93 15.34 -5.64
N TYR A 10 -2.30 15.11 -4.49
CA TYR A 10 -2.73 14.04 -3.57
C TYR A 10 -4.12 14.29 -2.99
N ASP A 11 -4.40 15.51 -2.53
CA ASP A 11 -5.73 15.86 -2.00
C ASP A 11 -6.79 15.80 -3.10
N LYS A 12 -6.47 16.23 -4.33
CA LYS A 12 -7.34 16.04 -5.50
C LYS A 12 -7.61 14.56 -5.77
N ALA A 13 -6.58 13.71 -5.67
CA ALA A 13 -6.73 12.28 -5.89
C ALA A 13 -7.69 11.64 -4.88
N LEU A 14 -7.61 12.05 -3.60
CA LEU A 14 -8.56 11.61 -2.57
C LEU A 14 -9.99 12.02 -2.92
N LEU A 15 -10.21 13.27 -3.33
CA LEU A 15 -11.53 13.75 -3.74
C LEU A 15 -12.05 12.99 -4.98
N TYR A 16 -11.19 12.71 -5.96
CA TYR A 16 -11.59 11.92 -7.12
C TYR A 16 -11.94 10.47 -6.74
N ALA A 17 -11.20 9.86 -5.81
CA ALA A 17 -11.50 8.52 -5.32
C ALA A 17 -12.85 8.48 -4.58
N GLU A 18 -13.16 9.48 -3.76
CA GLU A 18 -14.47 9.61 -3.09
C GLU A 18 -15.64 9.76 -4.08
N LEU A 19 -15.38 10.35 -5.25
CA LEU A 19 -16.35 10.53 -6.32
C LEU A 19 -16.40 9.33 -7.30
N ASP A 20 -15.74 8.22 -6.98
CA ASP A 20 -15.59 7.02 -7.84
C ASP A 20 -14.98 7.31 -9.22
N ARG A 21 -14.25 8.44 -9.34
CA ARG A 21 -13.52 8.83 -10.55
C ARG A 21 -12.12 8.21 -10.53
N MET A 22 -12.08 6.89 -10.69
CA MET A 22 -10.90 6.05 -10.52
C MET A 22 -9.70 6.52 -11.37
N ASP A 23 -9.90 6.83 -12.65
CA ASP A 23 -8.82 7.22 -13.55
C ASP A 23 -8.22 8.59 -13.20
N ASP A 24 -9.08 9.53 -12.80
CA ASP A 24 -8.64 10.86 -12.35
C ASP A 24 -7.87 10.78 -11.02
N ALA A 25 -8.32 9.91 -10.11
CA ALA A 25 -7.62 9.64 -8.85
C ALA A 25 -6.23 9.05 -9.13
N LEU A 26 -6.12 8.10 -10.05
CA LEU A 26 -4.84 7.47 -10.40
C LEU A 26 -3.88 8.47 -11.02
N ALA A 27 -4.37 9.32 -11.93
CA ALA A 27 -3.57 10.38 -12.55
C ALA A 27 -3.06 11.38 -11.49
N ALA A 28 -3.92 11.78 -10.56
CA ALA A 28 -3.56 12.74 -9.52
C ALA A 28 -2.60 12.16 -8.47
N PHE A 29 -2.78 10.89 -8.05
CA PHE A 29 -1.77 10.23 -7.19
C PHE A 29 -0.44 10.05 -7.90
N THR A 30 -0.45 9.70 -9.19
CA THR A 30 0.78 9.57 -9.99
C THR A 30 1.53 10.90 -10.08
N GLU A 31 0.80 12.01 -10.20
CA GLU A 31 1.42 13.34 -10.17
C GLU A 31 2.01 13.68 -8.78
N ALA A 32 1.32 13.33 -7.69
CA ALA A 32 1.87 13.48 -6.34
C ALA A 32 3.15 12.67 -6.13
N ASP A 33 3.21 11.44 -6.66
CA ASP A 33 4.39 10.58 -6.66
C ASP A 33 5.53 11.20 -7.48
N ARG A 34 5.24 11.71 -8.68
CA ARG A 34 6.21 12.40 -9.56
C ARG A 34 6.79 13.65 -8.90
N LEU A 35 5.96 14.39 -8.16
CA LEU A 35 6.37 15.53 -7.36
C LEU A 35 7.06 15.14 -6.03
N LYS A 36 7.25 13.84 -5.80
CA LYS A 36 7.92 13.26 -4.64
C LYS A 36 7.23 13.63 -3.34
N LEU A 37 5.91 13.50 -3.25
CA LEU A 37 5.20 13.60 -1.97
C LEU A 37 5.84 12.65 -0.94
N GLU A 38 6.31 13.20 0.18
CA GLU A 38 6.91 12.43 1.28
C GLU A 38 5.80 11.84 2.17
N SER A 39 5.10 10.82 1.66
CA SER A 39 4.09 10.08 2.42
C SER A 39 3.94 8.66 1.88
N ASP A 40 4.07 7.68 2.77
CA ASP A 40 3.81 6.27 2.47
C ASP A 40 2.34 5.99 2.16
N ARG A 41 1.42 6.75 2.75
CA ARG A 41 -0.03 6.70 2.45
C ARG A 41 -0.35 6.85 0.97
N LEU A 42 0.47 7.56 0.21
CA LEU A 42 0.34 7.64 -1.25
C LEU A 42 0.31 6.26 -1.89
N TYR A 43 1.24 5.39 -1.50
CA TYR A 43 1.36 4.05 -2.07
C TYR A 43 0.29 3.09 -1.55
N VAL A 44 -0.17 3.28 -0.31
CA VAL A 44 -1.35 2.59 0.23
C VAL A 44 -2.59 2.94 -0.61
N ASN A 45 -2.82 4.22 -0.90
CA ASN A 45 -3.99 4.65 -1.68
C ASN A 45 -3.90 4.22 -3.15
N LEU A 46 -2.73 4.30 -3.78
CA LEU A 46 -2.50 3.76 -5.12
C LEU A 46 -2.80 2.26 -5.16
N SER A 47 -2.38 1.51 -4.14
CA SER A 47 -2.68 0.09 -4.02
C SER A 47 -4.18 -0.17 -3.88
N ALA A 48 -4.87 0.56 -3.01
CA ALA A 48 -6.31 0.44 -2.82
C ALA A 48 -7.08 0.72 -4.12
N LEU A 49 -6.67 1.75 -4.86
CA LEU A 49 -7.26 2.12 -6.14
C LEU A 49 -7.09 1.01 -7.19
N HIS A 50 -5.89 0.44 -7.30
CA HIS A 50 -5.66 -0.71 -8.17
C HIS A 50 -6.45 -1.95 -7.74
N GLN A 51 -6.60 -2.21 -6.43
CA GLN A 51 -7.44 -3.30 -5.94
C GLN A 51 -8.91 -3.12 -6.33
N GLN A 52 -9.44 -1.91 -6.24
CA GLN A 52 -10.82 -1.61 -6.66
C GLN A 52 -11.04 -1.83 -8.16
N GLN A 53 -10.01 -1.58 -8.96
CA GLN A 53 -10.02 -1.87 -10.41
C GLN A 53 -9.77 -3.36 -10.75
N GLY A 54 -9.57 -4.24 -9.76
CA GLY A 54 -9.24 -5.65 -9.97
C GLY A 54 -7.80 -5.90 -10.42
N ASN A 55 -6.93 -4.88 -10.36
CA ASN A 55 -5.54 -4.92 -10.80
C ASN A 55 -4.60 -5.31 -9.65
N SER A 56 -4.75 -6.53 -9.11
CA SER A 56 -4.01 -6.98 -7.92
C SER A 56 -2.49 -6.88 -8.03
N GLU A 57 -1.91 -7.18 -9.20
CA GLU A 57 -0.44 -7.10 -9.37
C GLU A 57 0.06 -5.65 -9.35
N ALA A 58 -0.69 -4.71 -9.95
CA ALA A 58 -0.38 -3.29 -9.88
C ALA A 58 -0.49 -2.76 -8.44
N ALA A 59 -1.43 -3.28 -7.66
CA ALA A 59 -1.57 -2.97 -6.25
C ALA A 59 -0.37 -3.44 -5.41
N VAL A 60 0.16 -4.64 -5.68
CA VAL A 60 1.41 -5.15 -5.05
C VAL A 60 2.61 -4.30 -5.48
N GLN A 61 2.69 -3.94 -6.76
CA GLN A 61 3.76 -3.08 -7.28
C GLN A 61 3.77 -1.70 -6.62
N ALA A 62 2.59 -1.08 -6.42
CA ALA A 62 2.48 0.21 -5.74
C ALA A 62 3.04 0.15 -4.32
N LEU A 63 2.66 -0.86 -3.53
CA LEU A 63 3.18 -1.06 -2.17
C LEU A 63 4.67 -1.37 -2.17
N SER A 64 5.15 -2.16 -3.14
CA SER A 64 6.58 -2.50 -3.26
C SER A 64 7.43 -1.25 -3.52
N ARG A 65 7.00 -0.39 -4.45
CA ARG A 65 7.63 0.93 -4.71
C ARG A 65 7.59 1.82 -3.47
N GLY A 66 6.48 1.78 -2.73
CA GLY A 66 6.39 2.46 -1.44
C GLY A 66 7.44 1.98 -0.45
N LEU A 67 7.67 0.67 -0.36
CA LEU A 67 8.68 0.06 0.52
C LEU A 67 10.13 0.33 0.06
N GLU A 68 10.36 0.58 -1.23
CA GLU A 68 11.68 1.06 -1.69
C GLU A 68 11.99 2.46 -1.13
N ARG A 69 10.98 3.33 -1.05
CA ARG A 69 11.13 4.70 -0.53
C ARG A 69 11.04 4.78 1.00
N PHE A 70 10.17 3.97 1.59
CA PHE A 70 9.86 3.93 3.02
C PHE A 70 10.06 2.50 3.57
N PRO A 71 11.31 2.01 3.64
CA PRO A 71 11.61 0.60 3.93
C PRO A 71 11.21 0.10 5.32
N ARG A 72 10.84 1.01 6.21
CA ARG A 72 10.41 0.74 7.59
C ARG A 72 8.95 1.17 7.86
N SER A 73 8.19 1.51 6.82
CA SER A 73 6.76 1.83 6.98
C SER A 73 6.01 0.56 7.41
N LEU A 74 5.48 0.59 8.63
CA LEU A 74 4.69 -0.51 9.18
C LEU A 74 3.38 -0.67 8.41
N ASP A 75 2.79 0.43 7.95
CA ASP A 75 1.55 0.42 7.16
C ASP A 75 1.77 -0.27 5.82
N LEU A 76 2.82 0.08 5.08
CA LEU A 76 3.11 -0.60 3.81
C LEU A 76 3.43 -2.09 3.98
N LEU A 77 4.14 -2.46 5.04
CA LEU A 77 4.44 -3.86 5.35
C LEU A 77 3.17 -4.66 5.69
N ALA A 78 2.26 -4.07 6.46
CA ALA A 78 1.00 -4.69 6.81
C ALA A 78 0.09 -4.85 5.58
N GLU A 79 -0.06 -3.79 4.78
CA GLU A 79 -0.91 -3.79 3.58
C GLU A 79 -0.41 -4.80 2.54
N ILE A 80 0.90 -4.88 2.28
CA ILE A 80 1.41 -5.82 1.27
C ILE A 80 1.30 -7.27 1.75
N ALA A 81 1.52 -7.52 3.04
CA ALA A 81 1.33 -8.85 3.61
C ALA A 81 -0.15 -9.29 3.53
N ALA A 82 -1.08 -8.39 3.87
CA ALA A 82 -2.51 -8.64 3.77
C ALA A 82 -2.94 -8.92 2.32
N LEU A 83 -2.51 -8.08 1.38
CA LEU A 83 -2.83 -8.22 -0.04
C LEU A 83 -2.30 -9.56 -0.60
N LEU A 84 -1.02 -9.86 -0.38
CA LEU A 84 -0.42 -11.12 -0.86
C LEU A 84 -1.12 -12.35 -0.28
N ALA A 85 -1.50 -12.32 1.00
CA ALA A 85 -2.27 -13.40 1.60
C ALA A 85 -3.66 -13.56 0.94
N ARG A 86 -4.35 -12.44 0.66
CA ARG A 86 -5.66 -12.44 -0.01
C ARG A 86 -5.59 -12.97 -1.45
N GLU A 87 -4.48 -12.71 -2.14
CA GLU A 87 -4.22 -13.20 -3.51
C GLU A 87 -3.67 -14.64 -3.55
N GLY A 88 -3.69 -15.37 -2.43
CA GLY A 88 -3.22 -16.76 -2.40
C GLY A 88 -1.70 -16.90 -2.54
N ARG A 89 -0.93 -15.84 -2.20
CA ARG A 89 0.54 -15.79 -2.18
C ARG A 89 1.10 -15.76 -0.75
N PRO A 90 0.73 -16.71 0.13
CA PRO A 90 1.02 -16.61 1.56
C PRO A 90 2.52 -16.71 1.89
N ARG A 91 3.32 -17.41 1.07
CA ARG A 91 4.78 -17.49 1.24
C ARG A 91 5.44 -16.12 1.13
N GLU A 92 4.98 -15.30 0.18
CA GLU A 92 5.48 -13.93 0.01
C GLU A 92 4.95 -13.03 1.12
N ALA A 93 3.67 -13.18 1.49
CA ALA A 93 3.08 -12.46 2.62
C ALA A 93 3.87 -12.66 3.92
N ARG A 94 4.32 -13.89 4.20
CA ARG A 94 5.15 -14.22 5.37
C ARG A 94 6.45 -13.43 5.42
N THR A 95 7.08 -13.16 4.28
CA THR A 95 8.32 -12.36 4.22
C THR A 95 8.09 -10.93 4.72
N TYR A 96 7.01 -10.29 4.28
CA TYR A 96 6.69 -8.92 4.70
C TYR A 96 6.15 -8.87 6.14
N LEU A 97 5.35 -9.86 6.54
CA LEU A 97 4.87 -10.02 7.91
C LEU A 97 6.03 -10.23 8.90
N GLN A 98 7.05 -11.00 8.52
CA GLN A 98 8.25 -11.15 9.35
C GLN A 98 8.93 -9.80 9.58
N ARG A 99 9.11 -9.00 8.51
CA ARG A 99 9.69 -7.65 8.64
C ARG A 99 8.84 -6.74 9.53
N LEU A 100 7.51 -6.79 9.41
CA LEU A 100 6.61 -6.04 10.28
C LEU A 100 6.82 -6.42 11.76
N ARG A 101 6.83 -7.73 12.05
CA ARG A 101 7.06 -8.25 13.39
C ARG A 101 8.43 -7.89 13.95
N ASP A 102 9.48 -7.95 13.14
CA ASP A 102 10.84 -7.62 13.59
C ASP A 102 10.97 -6.13 13.93
N LEU A 103 10.29 -5.25 13.17
CA LEU A 103 10.30 -3.81 13.41
C LEU A 103 9.36 -3.38 14.54
N ALA A 104 8.21 -4.04 14.67
CA ALA A 104 7.17 -3.71 15.64
C ALA A 104 6.48 -4.98 16.18
N PRO A 105 7.11 -5.71 17.11
CA PRO A 105 6.55 -6.96 17.64
C PRO A 105 5.20 -6.81 18.37
N GLN A 106 4.89 -5.59 18.82
CA GLN A 106 3.63 -5.26 19.51
C GLN A 106 2.59 -4.62 18.59
N ASP A 107 2.86 -4.52 17.27
CA ASP A 107 1.86 -4.01 16.33
C ASP A 107 0.65 -4.97 16.31
N PRO A 108 -0.56 -4.47 16.59
CA PRO A 108 -1.75 -5.32 16.76
C PRO A 108 -2.11 -6.09 15.49
N ARG A 109 -1.63 -5.66 14.32
CA ARG A 109 -1.90 -6.33 13.04
C ARG A 109 -1.11 -7.63 12.89
N VAL A 110 0.01 -7.81 13.61
CA VAL A 110 0.89 -8.98 13.44
C VAL A 110 0.13 -10.28 13.68
N SER A 111 -0.49 -10.45 14.85
CA SER A 111 -1.20 -11.69 15.18
C SER A 111 -2.33 -12.00 14.19
N GLY A 112 -3.09 -10.98 13.78
CA GLY A 112 -4.19 -11.16 12.82
C GLY A 112 -3.69 -11.57 11.43
N LEU A 113 -2.58 -11.00 10.97
CA LEU A 113 -1.95 -11.37 9.70
C LEU A 113 -1.30 -12.75 9.77
N GLU A 114 -0.69 -13.14 10.89
CA GLU A 114 -0.15 -14.49 11.10
C GLU A 114 -1.25 -15.56 10.98
N ASP A 115 -2.39 -15.32 11.63
CA ASP A 115 -3.56 -16.20 11.54
C ASP A 115 -4.15 -16.24 10.13
N PHE A 116 -4.16 -15.11 9.43
CA PHE A 116 -4.65 -15.07 8.06
C PHE A 116 -3.73 -15.83 7.10
N VAL A 117 -2.43 -15.53 7.12
CA VAL A 117 -1.43 -16.20 6.27
C VAL A 117 -1.44 -17.71 6.51
N ARG A 118 -1.49 -18.16 7.77
CA ARG A 118 -1.54 -19.59 8.10
C ARG A 118 -2.78 -20.28 7.54
N ARG A 119 -3.96 -19.65 7.65
CA ARG A 119 -5.22 -20.23 7.12
C ARG A 119 -5.21 -20.35 5.60
N VAL A 120 -4.54 -19.44 4.90
CA VAL A 120 -4.41 -19.49 3.44
C VAL A 120 -3.40 -20.54 2.98
N GLU A 121 -2.39 -20.88 3.79
CA GLU A 121 -1.40 -21.92 3.44
C GLU A 121 -1.92 -23.37 3.52
N GLY A 122 -2.94 -23.63 4.34
CA GLY A 122 -3.46 -24.97 4.61
C GLY A 122 -2.95 -25.54 5.93
#